data_AF-A0A327X6V9-F1
#
_entry.id   AF-A0A327X6V9-F1
#
_cell.length_a   1.000
_cell.length_b   1.000
_cell.length_c   1.000
_cell.angle_alpha   90.00
_cell.angle_beta   90.00
_cell.angle_gamma   90.00
#
_symmetry.space_group_name_H-M   'P 1'
#
loop_
_entity.id
_entity.type
_entity.pdbx_description
1 polymer ?
#
loop_
_entity_poly.entity_id
_entity_poly.type
_entity_poly.pdbx_seq_one_letter_code
_entity_poly.pdbx_strand_id
1 'polypeptide(L)'
;MNLFGIFSQIEKADAEAGDKLDFARRKMLKTATVAAAATPAFFVGMVNKAFAAEGCAGDAVAILKYALTLEYLERDFYRAAQFKAGLLPAGTRAYVVQIAKHEAQHVDLLEGVLGLKKNELQPKYNTGTLNAALADYDTFLTYAQALEDTGVRAYKGQAACLLEEGSATAKVALPVALRIHSVEARHAAAVRHMRGLRVWASSGENGMEADPKVYAHEDMGQQGGADLEGYFNLPENKMKLYTPEMAKRTVYESFDEPLTKDEVLAIAGPFFASMM
;
A
#
# COMPACT_ATOMS: atom_id res chain seq x y z
N MET A 1 13.22 6.08 13.02
CA MET A 1 14.03 4.86 12.85
C MET A 1 15.34 5.24 12.17
N ASN A 2 16.52 4.79 12.64
CA ASN A 2 17.79 5.13 11.99
C ASN A 2 18.03 4.19 10.80
N LEU A 3 17.49 4.55 9.64
CA LEU A 3 17.55 3.77 8.40
C LEU A 3 19.01 3.51 7.98
N PHE A 4 19.87 4.52 8.10
CA PHE A 4 21.32 4.38 7.86
C PHE A 4 21.96 3.33 8.77
N GLY A 5 21.46 3.17 10.01
CA GLY A 5 21.91 2.15 10.94
C GLY A 5 21.51 0.72 10.54
N ILE A 6 20.28 0.51 10.05
CA ILE A 6 19.81 -0.81 9.57
C ILE A 6 20.62 -1.24 8.34
N PHE A 7 20.87 -0.31 7.44
CA PHE A 7 21.66 -0.55 6.23
C PHE A 7 23.13 -0.83 6.53
N SER A 8 23.73 -0.09 7.46
CA SER A 8 25.08 -0.36 7.96
C SER A 8 25.20 -1.76 8.61
N GLN A 9 24.13 -2.27 9.23
CA GLN A 9 24.12 -3.63 9.77
C GLN A 9 24.08 -4.71 8.69
N ILE A 10 23.39 -4.47 7.56
CA ILE A 10 23.39 -5.37 6.41
C ILE A 10 24.78 -5.38 5.74
N GLU A 11 25.41 -4.21 5.58
CA GLU A 11 26.79 -4.07 5.06
C GLU A 11 27.84 -4.79 5.91
N LYS A 12 27.64 -4.83 7.24
CA LYS A 12 28.52 -5.59 8.16
C LYS A 12 28.36 -7.11 8.04
N ALA A 13 27.23 -7.60 7.57
CA ALA A 13 26.95 -9.02 7.44
C ALA A 13 27.42 -9.62 6.10
N ASP A 14 27.49 -8.81 5.05
CA ASP A 14 28.00 -9.20 3.72
C ASP A 14 28.62 -7.99 2.99
N ALA A 15 29.95 -8.00 2.87
CA ALA A 15 30.73 -6.92 2.27
C ALA A 15 30.46 -6.75 0.76
N GLU A 16 30.13 -7.82 0.05
CA GLU A 16 29.78 -7.78 -1.38
C GLU A 16 28.34 -7.31 -1.60
N ALA A 17 27.43 -7.60 -0.66
CA ALA A 17 26.09 -7.05 -0.67
C ALA A 17 26.10 -5.53 -0.47
N GLY A 18 27.00 -5.02 0.37
CA GLY A 18 27.18 -3.59 0.63
C GLY A 18 27.46 -2.78 -0.65
N ASP A 19 28.49 -3.16 -1.41
CA ASP A 19 28.85 -2.46 -2.66
C ASP A 19 27.74 -2.52 -3.72
N LYS A 20 27.06 -3.66 -3.83
CA LYS A 20 25.93 -3.86 -4.76
C LYS A 20 24.72 -3.01 -4.36
N LEU A 21 24.42 -2.91 -3.06
CA LEU A 21 23.35 -2.05 -2.51
C LEU A 21 23.69 -0.57 -2.68
N ASP A 22 24.93 -0.17 -2.47
CA ASP A 22 25.35 1.21 -2.65
C ASP A 22 25.33 1.65 -4.11
N PHE A 23 25.74 0.78 -5.03
CA PHE A 23 25.56 1.02 -6.46
C PHE A 23 24.08 1.19 -6.83
N ALA A 24 23.21 0.32 -6.31
CA ALA A 24 21.77 0.42 -6.50
C ALA A 24 21.18 1.74 -5.99
N ARG A 25 21.56 2.14 -4.76
CA ARG A 25 21.14 3.42 -4.15
C ARG A 25 21.59 4.61 -4.97
N ARG A 26 22.86 4.65 -5.38
CA ARG A 26 23.38 5.73 -6.23
C ARG A 26 22.66 5.80 -7.57
N LYS A 27 22.31 4.64 -8.15
CA LYS A 27 21.52 4.58 -9.38
C LYS A 27 20.12 5.16 -9.16
N MET A 28 19.41 4.72 -8.12
CA MET A 28 18.09 5.26 -7.73
C MET A 28 18.13 6.77 -7.52
N LEU A 29 19.09 7.25 -6.72
CA LEU A 29 19.29 8.66 -6.41
C LEU A 29 19.47 9.50 -7.68
N LYS A 30 20.31 9.04 -8.61
CA LYS A 30 20.51 9.73 -9.89
C LYS A 30 19.24 9.77 -10.74
N THR A 31 18.49 8.68 -10.80
CA THR A 31 17.26 8.58 -11.61
C THR A 31 16.05 9.32 -11.02
N ALA A 32 16.06 9.60 -9.72
CA ALA A 32 14.90 10.21 -9.05
C ALA A 32 14.87 11.76 -9.11
N THR A 33 16.01 12.42 -9.40
CA THR A 33 16.27 13.89 -9.30
C THR A 33 15.48 14.82 -10.25
N VAL A 34 14.35 14.39 -10.82
CA VAL A 34 13.53 15.27 -11.65
C VAL A 34 12.77 16.26 -10.75
N ALA A 35 12.97 17.58 -10.98
CA ALA A 35 12.17 18.63 -10.36
C ALA A 35 10.69 18.41 -10.71
N ALA A 36 9.93 17.88 -9.76
CA ALA A 36 8.56 17.47 -9.98
C ALA A 36 7.62 18.50 -9.35
N ALA A 37 6.68 19.00 -10.16
CA ALA A 37 5.54 19.72 -9.63
C ALA A 37 4.58 18.71 -9.01
N ALA A 38 4.41 18.73 -7.69
CA ALA A 38 3.50 17.87 -6.94
C ALA A 38 2.03 18.21 -7.25
N THR A 39 1.58 17.71 -8.40
CA THR A 39 0.30 18.02 -9.03
C THR A 39 -0.53 16.74 -9.18
N PRO A 40 -1.86 16.85 -9.30
CA PRO A 40 -2.70 15.70 -9.64
C PRO A 40 -2.27 15.02 -10.94
N ALA A 41 -1.81 15.81 -11.93
CA ALA A 41 -1.22 15.31 -13.18
C ALA A 41 0.03 14.45 -12.93
N PHE A 42 0.87 14.85 -11.96
CA PHE A 42 2.04 14.08 -11.57
C PHE A 42 1.65 12.73 -10.98
N PHE A 43 0.65 12.70 -10.07
CA PHE A 43 0.14 11.43 -9.52
C PHE A 43 -0.34 10.51 -10.65
N VAL A 44 -1.25 10.98 -11.50
CA VAL A 44 -1.77 10.20 -12.65
C VAL A 44 -0.64 9.73 -13.57
N GLY A 45 0.38 10.57 -13.81
CA GLY A 45 1.56 10.21 -14.58
C GLY A 45 2.38 9.09 -13.93
N MET A 46 2.57 9.12 -12.60
CA MET A 46 3.26 8.07 -11.86
C MET A 46 2.45 6.77 -11.85
N VAL A 47 1.12 6.82 -11.66
CA VAL A 47 0.27 5.61 -11.75
C VAL A 47 0.35 5.03 -13.16
N ASN A 48 0.19 5.85 -14.21
CA ASN A 48 0.34 5.38 -15.58
C ASN A 48 1.68 4.71 -15.82
N LYS A 49 2.78 5.28 -15.32
CA LYS A 49 4.13 4.73 -15.51
C LYS A 49 4.41 3.49 -14.66
N ALA A 50 3.87 3.41 -13.44
CA ALA A 50 3.93 2.22 -12.60
C ALA A 50 3.19 1.04 -13.24
N PHE A 51 2.07 1.30 -13.92
CA PHE A 51 1.25 0.30 -14.61
C PHE A 51 1.52 0.18 -16.13
N ALA A 52 2.52 0.89 -16.68
CA ALA A 52 2.74 0.99 -18.13
C ALA A 52 3.27 -0.28 -18.79
N ALA A 53 3.78 -1.23 -18.02
CA ALA A 53 4.41 -2.43 -18.55
C ALA A 53 3.46 -3.63 -18.47
N GLU A 54 2.88 -4.01 -19.61
CA GLU A 54 2.41 -5.37 -19.80
C GLU A 54 3.59 -6.32 -19.53
N GLY A 55 3.44 -7.26 -18.59
CA GLY A 55 4.50 -8.23 -18.26
C GLY A 55 5.60 -7.76 -17.30
N CYS A 56 5.34 -6.81 -16.39
CA CYS A 56 6.23 -6.48 -15.25
C CYS A 56 7.55 -5.75 -15.56
N ALA A 57 7.73 -5.16 -16.75
CA ALA A 57 8.86 -4.27 -17.07
C ALA A 57 8.70 -2.84 -16.48
N GLY A 58 8.22 -2.73 -15.24
CA GLY A 58 7.83 -1.46 -14.62
C GLY A 58 9.03 -0.58 -14.24
N ASP A 59 8.85 0.74 -14.28
CA ASP A 59 9.85 1.68 -13.75
C ASP A 59 9.76 1.68 -12.22
N ALA A 60 10.67 0.98 -11.54
CA ALA A 60 10.73 0.91 -10.08
C ALA A 60 10.76 2.30 -9.40
N VAL A 61 11.34 3.33 -10.02
CA VAL A 61 11.30 4.69 -9.48
C VAL A 61 9.89 5.27 -9.58
N ALA A 62 9.19 5.02 -10.68
CA ALA A 62 7.80 5.42 -10.82
C ALA A 62 6.88 4.70 -9.83
N ILE A 63 7.10 3.39 -9.63
CA ILE A 63 6.37 2.59 -8.64
C ILE A 63 6.56 3.16 -7.23
N LEU A 64 7.81 3.46 -6.82
CA LEU A 64 8.08 4.04 -5.51
C LEU A 64 7.54 5.47 -5.37
N LYS A 65 7.54 6.29 -6.44
CA LYS A 65 6.93 7.63 -6.42
C LYS A 65 5.40 7.57 -6.34
N TYR A 66 4.80 6.60 -7.02
CA TYR A 66 3.39 6.28 -6.90
C TYR A 66 3.05 5.89 -5.46
N ALA A 67 3.77 4.93 -4.89
CA ALA A 67 3.60 4.50 -3.50
C ALA A 67 3.75 5.68 -2.53
N LEU A 68 4.82 6.48 -2.66
CA LEU A 68 5.03 7.68 -1.84
C LEU A 68 3.85 8.67 -1.91
N THR A 69 3.14 8.74 -3.04
CA THR A 69 1.99 9.63 -3.16
C THR A 69 0.79 9.14 -2.34
N LEU A 70 0.57 7.82 -2.25
CA LEU A 70 -0.43 7.23 -1.37
C LEU A 70 -0.03 7.39 0.11
N GLU A 71 1.22 7.14 0.43
CA GLU A 71 1.76 7.30 1.79
C GLU A 71 1.64 8.74 2.30
N TYR A 72 1.81 9.75 1.44
CA TYR A 72 1.53 11.13 1.82
C TYR A 72 0.05 11.32 2.19
N LEU A 73 -0.86 10.77 1.38
CA LEU A 73 -2.31 10.84 1.62
C LEU A 73 -2.67 10.21 2.97
N GLU A 74 -2.21 9.00 3.23
CA GLU A 74 -2.50 8.28 4.49
C GLU A 74 -1.90 9.00 5.69
N ARG A 75 -0.63 9.42 5.61
CA ARG A 75 0.02 10.21 6.66
C ARG A 75 -0.78 11.45 7.02
N ASP A 76 -1.22 12.22 6.04
CA ASP A 76 -1.94 13.47 6.30
C ASP A 76 -3.38 13.25 6.72
N PHE A 77 -4.04 12.20 6.21
CA PHE A 77 -5.36 11.75 6.66
C PHE A 77 -5.34 11.36 8.14
N TYR A 78 -4.42 10.48 8.56
CA TYR A 78 -4.30 10.05 9.96
C TYR A 78 -3.82 11.16 10.89
N ARG A 79 -2.91 12.02 10.41
CA ARG A 79 -2.49 13.20 11.16
C ARG A 79 -3.67 14.14 11.39
N ALA A 80 -4.49 14.40 10.38
CA ALA A 80 -5.67 15.23 10.53
C ALA A 80 -6.67 14.62 11.52
N ALA A 81 -6.89 13.30 11.46
CA ALA A 81 -7.74 12.58 12.40
C ALA A 81 -7.26 12.69 13.86
N GLN A 82 -5.95 12.53 14.10
CA GLN A 82 -5.33 12.64 15.43
C GLN A 82 -5.63 13.98 16.12
N PHE A 83 -5.64 15.07 15.34
CA PHE A 83 -5.81 16.43 15.85
C PHE A 83 -7.25 16.95 15.77
N LYS A 84 -8.16 16.23 15.12
CA LYS A 84 -9.58 16.60 15.08
C LYS A 84 -10.25 16.35 16.44
N ALA A 85 -10.63 17.43 17.12
CA ALA A 85 -11.28 17.35 18.42
C ALA A 85 -12.59 16.55 18.33
N GLY A 86 -12.77 15.61 19.28
CA GLY A 86 -13.97 14.78 19.37
C GLY A 86 -14.09 13.66 18.32
N LEU A 87 -13.16 13.54 17.36
CA LEU A 87 -13.24 12.50 16.33
C LEU A 87 -12.94 11.10 16.88
N LEU A 88 -11.88 10.97 17.68
CA LEU A 88 -11.37 9.67 18.10
C LEU A 88 -11.80 9.33 19.54
N PRO A 89 -12.53 8.21 19.75
CA PRO A 89 -12.80 7.68 21.07
C PRO A 89 -11.52 7.33 21.84
N ALA A 90 -11.57 7.43 23.17
CA ALA A 90 -10.40 7.18 24.01
C ALA A 90 -9.82 5.75 23.83
N GLY A 91 -10.69 4.75 23.64
CA GLY A 91 -10.29 3.35 23.50
C GLY A 91 -9.53 3.02 22.21
N THR A 92 -9.73 3.81 21.14
CA THR A 92 -9.15 3.53 19.81
C THR A 92 -8.09 4.53 19.38
N ARG A 93 -7.99 5.67 20.07
CA ARG A 93 -6.99 6.73 19.80
C ARG A 93 -5.56 6.21 19.72
N ALA A 94 -5.16 5.25 20.57
CA ALA A 94 -3.81 4.72 20.57
C ALA A 94 -3.45 4.00 19.26
N TYR A 95 -4.39 3.25 18.68
CA TYR A 95 -4.22 2.58 17.38
C TYR A 95 -4.03 3.61 16.28
N VAL A 96 -4.94 4.58 16.19
CA VAL A 96 -4.90 5.64 15.16
C VAL A 96 -3.61 6.47 15.24
N VAL A 97 -3.16 6.81 16.44
CA VAL A 97 -1.88 7.53 16.64
C VAL A 97 -0.67 6.66 16.26
N GLN A 98 -0.75 5.35 16.47
CA GLN A 98 0.33 4.44 16.07
C GLN A 98 0.39 4.30 14.55
N ILE A 99 -0.76 4.19 13.87
CA ILE A 99 -0.86 4.19 12.41
C ILE A 99 -0.25 5.48 11.86
N ALA A 100 -0.69 6.66 12.35
CA ALA A 100 -0.14 7.95 11.94
C ALA A 100 1.39 8.06 12.03
N LYS A 101 2.01 7.38 13.01
CA LYS A 101 3.48 7.33 13.15
C LYS A 101 4.13 6.44 12.10
N HIS A 102 3.51 5.32 11.74
CA HIS A 102 4.02 4.43 10.71
C HIS A 102 3.93 5.11 9.34
N GLU A 103 2.80 5.74 8.99
CA GLU A 103 2.68 6.49 7.73
C GLU A 103 3.75 7.59 7.58
N ALA A 104 4.02 8.31 8.67
CA ALA A 104 5.10 9.29 8.67
C ALA A 104 6.48 8.66 8.42
N GLN A 105 6.71 7.44 8.94
CA GLN A 105 7.94 6.70 8.73
C GLN A 105 8.04 6.10 7.33
N HIS A 106 6.93 5.68 6.72
CA HIS A 106 6.88 5.21 5.34
C HIS A 106 7.24 6.33 4.37
N VAL A 107 6.67 7.52 4.54
CA VAL A 107 7.05 8.72 3.79
C VAL A 107 8.54 9.02 3.94
N ASP A 108 9.05 9.13 5.17
CA ASP A 108 10.46 9.44 5.41
C ASP A 108 11.40 8.38 4.79
N LEU A 109 10.99 7.10 4.82
CA LEU A 109 11.72 5.99 4.20
C LEU A 109 11.75 6.13 2.67
N LEU A 110 10.60 6.33 2.04
CA LEU A 110 10.49 6.44 0.59
C LEU A 110 11.18 7.70 0.06
N GLU A 111 11.04 8.84 0.73
CA GLU A 111 11.81 10.06 0.43
C GLU A 111 13.32 9.79 0.49
N GLY A 112 13.79 9.10 1.54
CA GLY A 112 15.20 8.74 1.68
C GLY A 112 15.69 7.79 0.59
N VAL A 113 14.91 6.78 0.23
CA VAL A 113 15.23 5.82 -0.85
C VAL A 113 15.25 6.50 -2.22
N LEU A 114 14.31 7.41 -2.46
CA LEU A 114 14.22 8.20 -3.68
C LEU A 114 15.17 9.39 -3.69
N GLY A 115 15.84 9.70 -2.57
CA GLY A 115 16.75 10.84 -2.48
C GLY A 115 16.08 12.20 -2.59
N LEU A 116 14.82 12.28 -2.19
CA LEU A 116 14.01 13.48 -2.19
C LEU A 116 14.25 14.28 -0.92
N LYS A 117 14.09 15.60 -0.99
CA LYS A 117 13.95 16.42 0.20
C LYS A 117 12.61 16.12 0.87
N LYS A 118 12.54 16.40 2.17
CA LYS A 118 11.33 16.23 2.95
C LYS A 118 10.16 17.00 2.33
N ASN A 119 9.07 16.29 2.08
CA ASN A 119 7.84 16.75 1.44
C ASN A 119 8.03 17.31 0.02
N GLU A 120 9.10 16.94 -0.70
CA GLU A 120 9.37 17.46 -2.04
C GLU A 120 8.27 17.11 -3.05
N LEU A 121 7.67 15.92 -2.91
CA LEU A 121 6.60 15.44 -3.78
C LEU A 121 5.21 15.50 -3.14
N GLN A 122 5.06 16.25 -2.04
CA GLN A 122 3.81 16.36 -1.31
C GLN A 122 2.65 16.81 -2.22
N PRO A 123 1.63 15.98 -2.44
CA PRO A 123 0.55 16.33 -3.34
C PRO A 123 -0.37 17.40 -2.74
N LYS A 124 -1.09 18.10 -3.61
CA LYS A 124 -2.21 18.95 -3.22
C LYS A 124 -3.48 18.12 -3.10
N TYR A 125 -4.20 18.31 -2.01
CA TYR A 125 -5.43 17.55 -1.73
C TYR A 125 -6.70 18.31 -2.06
N ASN A 126 -7.75 17.54 -2.36
CA ASN A 126 -9.13 17.99 -2.30
C ASN A 126 -9.55 18.05 -0.82
N THR A 127 -9.58 19.27 -0.28
CA THR A 127 -9.93 19.51 1.13
C THR A 127 -11.38 19.13 1.43
N GLY A 128 -12.29 19.19 0.45
CA GLY A 128 -13.66 18.76 0.61
C GLY A 128 -13.76 17.26 0.90
N THR A 129 -13.08 16.44 0.08
CA THR A 129 -13.01 14.98 0.27
C THR A 129 -12.35 14.62 1.60
N LEU A 130 -11.21 15.23 1.94
CA LEU A 130 -10.55 14.97 3.22
C LEU A 130 -11.42 15.34 4.42
N ASN A 131 -12.10 16.49 4.37
CA ASN A 131 -12.99 16.91 5.46
C ASN A 131 -14.20 15.99 5.60
N ALA A 132 -14.79 15.54 4.49
CA ALA A 132 -15.88 14.59 4.47
C ALA A 132 -15.46 13.24 5.06
N ALA A 133 -14.25 12.77 4.73
CA ALA A 133 -13.69 11.54 5.28
C ALA A 133 -13.45 11.61 6.79
N LEU A 134 -13.37 12.81 7.37
CA LEU A 134 -13.18 13.02 8.81
C LEU A 134 -14.47 13.44 9.52
N ALA A 135 -15.65 13.34 8.89
CA ALA A 135 -16.91 13.91 9.41
C ALA A 135 -17.23 13.43 10.84
N ASP A 136 -17.19 12.12 11.04
CA ASP A 136 -17.38 11.43 12.31
C ASP A 136 -16.50 10.17 12.37
N TYR A 137 -16.53 9.47 13.52
CA TYR A 137 -15.65 8.33 13.75
C TYR A 137 -15.92 7.15 12.80
N ASP A 138 -17.18 6.83 12.54
CA ASP A 138 -17.56 5.70 11.70
C ASP A 138 -17.23 5.98 10.22
N THR A 139 -17.46 7.22 9.78
CA THR A 139 -17.04 7.70 8.46
C THR A 139 -15.52 7.65 8.34
N PHE A 140 -14.79 8.13 9.35
CA PHE A 140 -13.33 8.06 9.40
C PHE A 140 -12.82 6.62 9.26
N LEU A 141 -13.36 5.67 10.03
CA LEU A 141 -12.95 4.27 9.94
C LEU A 141 -13.30 3.64 8.58
N THR A 142 -14.39 4.07 7.96
CA THR A 142 -14.80 3.59 6.64
C THR A 142 -13.81 4.02 5.55
N TYR A 143 -13.36 5.28 5.59
CA TYR A 143 -12.32 5.76 4.68
C TYR A 143 -10.93 5.22 5.04
N ALA A 144 -10.62 5.07 6.33
CA ALA A 144 -9.38 4.44 6.78
C ALA A 144 -9.26 3.03 6.19
N GLN A 145 -10.31 2.20 6.30
CA GLN A 145 -10.26 0.85 5.73
C GLN A 145 -10.02 0.89 4.22
N ALA A 146 -10.72 1.77 3.50
CA ALA A 146 -10.55 1.90 2.05
C ALA A 146 -9.13 2.30 1.63
N LEU A 147 -8.49 3.22 2.36
CA LEU A 147 -7.12 3.65 2.08
C LEU A 147 -6.13 2.51 2.36
N GLU A 148 -6.19 1.93 3.56
CA GLU A 148 -5.29 0.86 4.00
C GLU A 148 -5.34 -0.37 3.08
N ASP A 149 -6.56 -0.77 2.68
CA ASP A 149 -6.75 -1.87 1.73
C ASP A 149 -6.21 -1.53 0.36
N THR A 150 -6.37 -0.29 -0.08
CA THR A 150 -5.77 0.19 -1.33
C THR A 150 -4.25 0.14 -1.25
N GLY A 151 -3.65 0.54 -0.12
CA GLY A 151 -2.21 0.44 0.13
C GLY A 151 -1.69 -0.99 0.03
N VAL A 152 -2.31 -1.92 0.77
CA VAL A 152 -1.97 -3.37 0.74
C VAL A 152 -2.02 -3.91 -0.68
N ARG A 153 -3.13 -3.68 -1.39
CA ARG A 153 -3.39 -4.20 -2.73
C ARG A 153 -2.50 -3.54 -3.79
N ALA A 154 -2.21 -2.25 -3.66
CA ALA A 154 -1.30 -1.52 -4.54
C ALA A 154 0.14 -2.04 -4.42
N TYR A 155 0.65 -2.21 -3.20
CA TYR A 155 1.99 -2.74 -2.98
C TYR A 155 2.14 -4.17 -3.51
N LYS A 156 1.18 -5.05 -3.20
CA LYS A 156 1.20 -6.43 -3.71
C LYS A 156 1.12 -6.46 -5.23
N GLY A 157 0.24 -5.66 -5.83
CA GLY A 157 0.09 -5.59 -7.28
C GLY A 157 1.35 -5.16 -8.03
N GLN A 158 2.21 -4.36 -7.38
CA GLN A 158 3.48 -3.93 -7.95
C GLN A 158 4.67 -4.81 -7.57
N ALA A 159 4.52 -5.76 -6.64
CA ALA A 159 5.62 -6.60 -6.17
C ALA A 159 6.28 -7.39 -7.30
N ALA A 160 5.49 -7.92 -8.24
CA ALA A 160 6.00 -8.59 -9.44
C ALA A 160 6.76 -7.66 -10.38
N CYS A 161 6.30 -6.40 -10.54
CA CYS A 161 7.00 -5.38 -11.33
C CYS A 161 8.31 -4.91 -10.69
N LEU A 162 8.49 -5.15 -9.38
CA LEU A 162 9.74 -4.88 -8.66
C LEU A 162 10.68 -6.09 -8.66
N LEU A 163 10.24 -7.24 -9.18
CA LEU A 163 11.04 -8.43 -9.42
C LEU A 163 11.68 -8.36 -10.81
N GLU A 164 12.65 -7.46 -10.99
CA GLU A 164 13.55 -7.50 -12.14
C GLU A 164 14.87 -8.16 -11.73
N GLU A 165 15.02 -9.44 -12.06
CA GLU A 165 16.20 -10.22 -11.71
C GLU A 165 17.47 -9.58 -12.29
N GLY A 166 18.44 -9.27 -11.43
CA GLY A 166 19.70 -8.62 -11.83
C GLY A 166 19.69 -7.09 -11.85
N SER A 167 18.54 -6.43 -11.70
CA SER A 167 18.47 -4.97 -11.62
C SER A 167 18.93 -4.47 -10.25
N ALA A 168 19.91 -3.57 -10.24
CA ALA A 168 20.37 -2.95 -9.00
C ALA A 168 19.21 -2.26 -8.25
N THR A 169 18.32 -1.61 -8.99
CA THR A 169 17.14 -0.90 -8.47
C THR A 169 16.16 -1.86 -7.76
N ALA A 170 15.90 -3.04 -8.32
CA ALA A 170 15.01 -4.05 -7.73
C ALA A 170 15.47 -4.52 -6.34
N LYS A 171 16.79 -4.67 -6.14
CA LYS A 171 17.38 -5.09 -4.86
C LYS A 171 17.14 -4.12 -3.70
N VAL A 172 16.77 -2.87 -4.00
CA VAL A 172 16.38 -1.86 -3.00
C VAL A 172 14.86 -1.68 -2.98
N ALA A 173 14.23 -1.56 -4.15
CA ALA A 173 12.80 -1.26 -4.26
C ALA A 173 11.92 -2.35 -3.64
N LEU A 174 12.18 -3.62 -3.98
CA LEU A 174 11.33 -4.72 -3.55
C LEU A 174 11.37 -4.93 -2.03
N PRO A 175 12.53 -4.99 -1.35
CA PRO A 175 12.56 -5.11 0.11
C PRO A 175 11.92 -3.92 0.84
N VAL A 176 12.02 -2.71 0.27
CA VAL A 176 11.35 -1.53 0.82
C VAL A 176 9.83 -1.67 0.70
N ALA A 177 9.35 -1.98 -0.50
CA ALA A 177 7.92 -2.19 -0.77
C ALA A 177 7.32 -3.29 0.10
N LEU A 178 7.97 -4.45 0.20
CA LEU A 178 7.47 -5.59 1.00
C LEU A 178 7.46 -5.30 2.51
N ARG A 179 8.39 -4.48 3.01
CA ARG A 179 8.39 -4.06 4.42
C ARG A 179 7.21 -3.15 4.74
N ILE A 180 6.95 -2.17 3.86
CA ILE A 180 5.81 -1.26 4.02
C ILE A 180 4.52 -2.07 3.91
N HIS A 181 4.35 -2.86 2.85
CA HIS A 181 3.20 -3.75 2.67
C HIS A 181 2.86 -4.61 3.90
N SER A 182 3.87 -5.15 4.59
CA SER A 182 3.64 -5.93 5.81
C SER A 182 3.11 -5.10 6.97
N VAL A 183 3.45 -3.80 7.04
CA VAL A 183 2.94 -2.85 8.03
C VAL A 183 1.52 -2.42 7.66
N GLU A 184 1.27 -2.05 6.40
CA GLU A 184 -0.06 -1.74 5.84
C GLU A 184 -1.07 -2.86 6.16
N ALA A 185 -0.69 -4.13 5.95
CA ALA A 185 -1.56 -5.25 6.24
C ALA A 185 -1.98 -5.32 7.72
N ARG A 186 -1.11 -4.89 8.65
CA ARG A 186 -1.46 -4.83 10.09
C ARG A 186 -2.35 -3.63 10.40
N HIS A 187 -2.18 -2.53 9.68
CA HIS A 187 -3.04 -1.36 9.81
C HIS A 187 -4.45 -1.65 9.30
N ALA A 188 -4.58 -2.22 8.10
CA ALA A 188 -5.83 -2.72 7.53
C ALA A 188 -6.58 -3.66 8.50
N ALA A 189 -5.86 -4.61 9.10
CA ALA A 189 -6.38 -5.51 10.14
C ALA A 189 -6.85 -4.77 11.39
N ALA A 190 -6.07 -3.79 11.87
CA ALA A 190 -6.41 -2.99 13.04
C ALA A 190 -7.64 -2.10 12.81
N VAL A 191 -7.77 -1.50 11.63
CA VAL A 191 -8.94 -0.68 11.26
C VAL A 191 -10.19 -1.55 11.21
N ARG A 192 -10.14 -2.71 10.54
CA ARG A 192 -11.27 -3.65 10.54
C ARG A 192 -11.65 -4.10 11.95
N HIS A 193 -10.66 -4.36 12.81
CA HIS A 193 -10.92 -4.68 14.21
C HIS A 193 -11.65 -3.55 14.94
N MET A 194 -11.24 -2.28 14.74
CA MET A 194 -11.94 -1.11 15.30
C MET A 194 -13.36 -0.95 14.77
N ARG A 195 -13.67 -1.49 13.58
CA ARG A 195 -15.01 -1.52 12.99
C ARG A 195 -15.83 -2.75 13.40
N GLY A 196 -15.28 -3.67 14.19
CA GLY A 196 -15.94 -4.92 14.58
C GLY A 196 -16.07 -5.93 13.43
N LEU A 197 -15.21 -5.84 12.42
CA LEU A 197 -15.18 -6.73 11.26
C LEU A 197 -14.11 -7.82 11.42
N ARG A 198 -14.09 -8.79 10.49
CA ARG A 198 -12.97 -9.72 10.35
C ARG A 198 -11.69 -8.95 10.09
N VAL A 199 -10.55 -9.41 10.57
CA VAL A 199 -9.28 -8.66 10.41
C VAL A 199 -8.57 -8.92 9.07
N TRP A 200 -9.22 -9.65 8.17
CA TRP A 200 -8.82 -9.89 6.78
C TRP A 200 -10.02 -9.61 5.89
N ALA A 201 -9.78 -9.37 4.61
CA ALA A 201 -10.85 -9.14 3.67
C ALA A 201 -11.64 -10.43 3.40
N SER A 202 -12.96 -10.30 3.27
CA SER A 202 -13.86 -11.43 3.04
C SER A 202 -15.04 -10.96 2.20
N SER A 203 -15.21 -11.60 1.03
CA SER A 203 -16.23 -11.23 0.06
C SER A 203 -17.62 -11.16 0.71
N GLY A 204 -18.24 -9.98 0.66
CA GLY A 204 -19.55 -9.71 1.23
C GLY A 204 -19.60 -9.49 2.75
N GLU A 205 -18.47 -9.59 3.46
CA GLU A 205 -18.35 -9.38 4.92
C GLU A 205 -17.43 -8.19 5.30
N ASN A 206 -17.09 -7.33 4.34
CA ASN A 206 -16.18 -6.18 4.52
C ASN A 206 -16.83 -4.90 5.11
N GLY A 207 -18.13 -4.94 5.41
CA GLY A 207 -18.89 -3.84 6.03
C GLY A 207 -19.57 -2.90 5.02
N MET A 208 -20.00 -1.72 5.45
CA MET A 208 -20.40 -0.64 4.53
C MET A 208 -19.17 0.16 4.15
N GLU A 209 -18.78 0.19 2.88
CA GLU A 209 -17.50 0.79 2.49
C GLU A 209 -17.68 2.05 1.65
N ALA A 210 -16.70 2.96 1.72
CA ALA A 210 -16.78 4.24 1.00
C ALA A 210 -16.78 4.02 -0.53
N ASP A 211 -16.09 2.97 -1.00
CA ASP A 211 -16.12 2.54 -2.40
C ASP A 211 -16.00 1.00 -2.50
N PRO A 212 -17.06 0.28 -2.92
CA PRO A 212 -17.01 -1.17 -3.13
C PRO A 212 -15.93 -1.64 -4.11
N LYS A 213 -15.41 -0.75 -4.96
CA LYS A 213 -14.30 -1.06 -5.89
C LYS A 213 -13.00 -1.44 -5.16
N VAL A 214 -12.85 -1.06 -3.88
CA VAL A 214 -11.73 -1.49 -3.02
C VAL A 214 -11.65 -3.00 -2.91
N TYR A 215 -12.73 -3.74 -3.19
CA TYR A 215 -12.82 -5.20 -3.12
C TYR A 215 -13.11 -5.86 -4.48
N ALA A 216 -12.83 -5.15 -5.57
CA ALA A 216 -12.85 -5.77 -6.88
C ALA A 216 -11.96 -7.02 -6.88
N HIS A 217 -12.46 -8.13 -7.43
CA HIS A 217 -11.74 -9.40 -7.58
C HIS A 217 -11.49 -10.21 -6.31
N GLU A 218 -12.00 -9.84 -5.13
CA GLU A 218 -11.77 -10.62 -3.89
C GLU A 218 -12.33 -12.04 -3.90
N ASP A 219 -13.11 -12.40 -4.91
CA ASP A 219 -13.63 -13.75 -5.18
C ASP A 219 -12.75 -14.54 -6.16
N MET A 220 -11.49 -14.17 -6.33
CA MET A 220 -10.58 -14.86 -7.24
C MET A 220 -10.07 -16.20 -6.66
N GLY A 221 -10.44 -17.31 -7.31
CA GLY A 221 -10.01 -18.66 -6.92
C GLY A 221 -8.67 -19.09 -7.52
N GLN A 222 -8.09 -18.28 -8.41
CA GLN A 222 -6.85 -18.57 -9.12
C GLN A 222 -5.72 -17.66 -8.67
N GLN A 223 -4.53 -18.22 -8.43
CA GLN A 223 -3.35 -17.46 -8.04
C GLN A 223 -2.14 -17.89 -8.87
N GLY A 224 -1.48 -16.94 -9.54
CA GLY A 224 -0.30 -17.24 -10.36
C GLY A 224 -0.53 -18.31 -11.44
N GLY A 225 -1.75 -18.42 -11.96
CA GLY A 225 -2.16 -19.43 -12.94
C GLY A 225 -2.56 -20.79 -12.35
N ALA A 226 -2.52 -20.97 -11.03
CA ALA A 226 -3.00 -22.17 -10.35
C ALA A 226 -4.44 -22.01 -9.87
N ASP A 227 -5.29 -23.01 -10.09
CA ASP A 227 -6.64 -23.09 -9.53
C ASP A 227 -6.59 -23.63 -8.09
N LEU A 228 -6.59 -22.71 -7.12
CA LEU A 228 -6.51 -23.07 -5.71
C LEU A 228 -7.85 -23.57 -5.18
N GLU A 229 -8.98 -23.03 -5.67
CA GLU A 229 -10.31 -23.50 -5.31
C GLU A 229 -10.50 -24.98 -5.70
N GLY A 230 -10.13 -25.34 -6.93
CA GLY A 230 -10.12 -26.71 -7.40
C GLY A 230 -9.15 -27.59 -6.60
N TYR A 231 -7.92 -27.11 -6.39
CA TYR A 231 -6.88 -27.86 -5.68
C TYR A 231 -7.29 -28.26 -4.26
N PHE A 232 -7.88 -27.34 -3.47
CA PHE A 232 -8.30 -27.61 -2.10
C PHE A 232 -9.60 -28.40 -1.99
N ASN A 233 -10.39 -28.49 -3.06
CA ASN A 233 -11.60 -29.32 -3.12
C ASN A 233 -11.34 -30.77 -3.56
N LEU A 234 -10.10 -31.11 -3.99
CA LEU A 234 -9.73 -32.50 -4.31
C LEU A 234 -9.87 -33.40 -3.07
N PRO A 235 -10.43 -34.63 -3.18
CA PRO A 235 -10.64 -35.54 -2.06
C PRO A 235 -9.41 -35.78 -1.17
N GLU A 236 -8.22 -35.80 -1.77
CA GLU A 236 -6.92 -35.99 -1.13
C GLU A 236 -6.41 -34.74 -0.40
N ASN A 237 -6.81 -33.54 -0.83
CA ASN A 237 -6.37 -32.25 -0.30
C ASN A 237 -7.42 -31.55 0.54
N LYS A 238 -8.65 -32.07 0.55
CA LYS A 238 -9.74 -31.57 1.38
C LYS A 238 -9.26 -31.58 2.82
N MET A 239 -8.95 -30.40 3.35
CA MET A 239 -8.65 -30.26 4.77
C MET A 239 -9.84 -30.88 5.50
N LYS A 240 -9.58 -31.95 6.27
CA LYS A 240 -10.61 -32.81 6.87
C LYS A 240 -11.62 -32.07 7.77
N LEU A 241 -11.44 -30.76 7.95
CA LEU A 241 -12.20 -29.86 8.80
C LEU A 241 -13.09 -28.86 8.04
N TYR A 242 -13.07 -28.78 6.70
CA TYR A 242 -13.79 -27.74 5.94
C TYR A 242 -14.82 -28.28 4.93
N THR A 243 -15.98 -27.61 4.84
CA THR A 243 -16.95 -27.81 3.75
C THR A 243 -16.42 -27.18 2.45
N PRO A 244 -16.94 -27.55 1.26
CA PRO A 244 -16.53 -26.91 0.00
C PRO A 244 -16.64 -25.38 0.02
N GLU A 245 -17.70 -24.84 0.64
CA GLU A 245 -17.92 -23.40 0.79
C GLU A 245 -16.87 -22.76 1.70
N MET A 246 -16.49 -23.43 2.79
CA MET A 246 -15.42 -22.96 3.67
C MET A 246 -14.05 -23.02 2.98
N ALA A 247 -13.78 -24.04 2.16
CA ALA A 247 -12.53 -24.14 1.40
C ALA A 247 -12.42 -23.00 0.38
N LYS A 248 -13.50 -22.75 -0.39
CA LYS A 248 -13.61 -21.62 -1.32
C LYS A 248 -13.37 -20.29 -0.61
N ARG A 249 -14.08 -20.04 0.49
CA ARG A 249 -13.91 -18.81 1.28
C ARG A 249 -12.49 -18.67 1.83
N THR A 250 -11.85 -19.76 2.27
CA THR A 250 -10.48 -19.73 2.77
C THR A 250 -9.49 -19.29 1.68
N VAL A 251 -9.68 -19.73 0.44
CA VAL A 251 -8.86 -19.26 -0.68
C VAL A 251 -9.01 -17.75 -0.85
N TYR A 252 -10.24 -17.25 -0.91
CA TYR A 252 -10.52 -15.82 -1.07
C TYR A 252 -9.93 -14.98 0.07
N GLU A 253 -10.12 -15.42 1.31
CA GLU A 253 -9.62 -14.74 2.51
C GLU A 253 -8.08 -14.83 2.68
N SER A 254 -7.38 -15.61 1.85
CA SER A 254 -5.92 -15.77 1.93
C SER A 254 -5.14 -14.74 1.12
N PHE A 255 -5.81 -13.96 0.26
CA PHE A 255 -5.14 -13.08 -0.70
C PHE A 255 -5.86 -11.73 -0.80
N ASP A 256 -5.11 -10.63 -0.60
CA ASP A 256 -5.57 -9.31 -1.04
C ASP A 256 -5.30 -9.17 -2.53
N GLU A 257 -6.30 -9.15 -3.41
CA GLU A 257 -6.02 -9.18 -4.85
C GLU A 257 -5.39 -7.88 -5.36
N PRO A 258 -4.53 -7.89 -6.39
CA PRO A 258 -4.05 -6.65 -6.99
C PRO A 258 -5.21 -5.75 -7.47
N LEU A 259 -5.05 -4.44 -7.38
CA LEU A 259 -5.91 -3.47 -8.08
C LEU A 259 -5.30 -3.11 -9.42
N THR A 260 -6.16 -2.88 -10.42
CA THR A 260 -5.75 -2.26 -11.67
C THR A 260 -5.46 -0.77 -11.47
N LYS A 261 -4.76 -0.19 -12.45
CA LYS A 261 -4.48 1.25 -12.51
C LYS A 261 -5.74 2.11 -12.35
N ASP A 262 -6.79 1.75 -13.08
CA ASP A 262 -8.01 2.54 -13.14
C ASP A 262 -8.80 2.45 -11.82
N GLU A 263 -8.76 1.30 -11.16
CA GLU A 263 -9.36 1.12 -9.82
C GLU A 263 -8.61 1.93 -8.75
N VAL A 264 -7.27 1.90 -8.75
CA VAL A 264 -6.45 2.74 -7.88
C VAL A 264 -6.80 4.23 -8.07
N LEU A 265 -6.87 4.68 -9.33
CA LEU A 265 -7.19 6.08 -9.63
C LEU A 265 -8.62 6.43 -9.22
N ALA A 266 -9.57 5.50 -9.35
CA ALA A 266 -10.95 5.70 -8.91
C ALA A 266 -11.05 5.85 -7.38
N ILE A 267 -10.26 5.09 -6.62
CA ILE A 267 -10.31 5.09 -5.16
C ILE A 267 -9.51 6.27 -4.56
N ALA A 268 -8.25 6.44 -4.96
CA ALA A 268 -7.37 7.46 -4.39
C ALA A 268 -7.48 8.83 -5.08
N GLY A 269 -7.81 8.85 -6.37
CA GLY A 269 -7.93 10.07 -7.18
C GLY A 269 -8.80 11.18 -6.56
N PRO A 270 -10.00 10.88 -6.01
CA PRO A 270 -10.89 11.89 -5.41
C PRO A 270 -10.28 12.69 -4.24
N PHE A 271 -9.22 12.19 -3.60
CA PHE A 271 -8.52 12.87 -2.52
C PHE A 271 -7.53 13.92 -3.00
N PHE A 272 -7.09 13.85 -4.25
CA PHE A 272 -6.19 14.83 -4.83
C PHE A 272 -6.97 16.01 -5.42
N ALA A 273 -6.36 17.20 -5.41
CA ALA A 273 -6.98 18.37 -6.03
C ALA A 273 -7.32 18.08 -7.50
N SER A 274 -8.31 18.78 -8.08
CA SER A 274 -8.54 18.68 -9.52
C SER A 274 -7.42 19.37 -10.30
N MET A 275 -7.14 18.90 -11.52
CA MET A 275 -6.37 19.69 -12.49
C MET A 275 -7.21 20.94 -12.81
N MET A 276 -6.72 22.13 -12.42
CA MET A 276 -7.27 23.41 -12.89
C MET A 276 -6.89 23.63 -14.36
#